data_AF-A0A7S3BWM8-F1
#
_entry.id   AF-A0A7S3BWM8-F1
#
_cell.length_a   1.000
_cell.length_b   1.000
_cell.length_c   1.000
_cell.angle_alpha   90.00
_cell.angle_beta   90.00
_cell.angle_gamma   90.00
#
_symmetry.space_group_name_H-M   'P 1'
#
loop_
_entity.id
_entity.type
_entity.pdbx_description
1 polymer ?
#
loop_
_entity_poly.entity_id
_entity_poly.type
_entity_poly.pdbx_seq_one_letter_code
_entity_poly.pdbx_strand_id
1 'polypeptide(L)'
;RLEPLEHPAPTFIFSMMDEKLNPQRMSVGAALRILNASRNDIRYFPIGDHRSLSLPPLVAFSMMQQSLLCPIVQGDLPFQHRLFDTLAAGCVPLLFASKLIVEEDAKSRHMGGASKECEAWSWEQPASKPAKDGFCVEHTLPFHRTVPWREITVRLDSGLLREPIALAAVIASLDRAELARKRLRLEAVRRRFMYDWSGESADAFSSTLEEICALLQGAEGNQTGQRFP
;
A
#
# COMPACT_ATOMS: atom_id res chain seq x y z
N ARG A 1 -8.62 -12.27 -19.22
CA ARG A 1 -9.36 -12.77 -18.03
C ARG A 1 -8.36 -13.09 -16.92
N LEU A 2 -8.52 -12.54 -15.72
CA LEU A 2 -7.63 -12.84 -14.60
C LEU A 2 -7.90 -14.25 -14.07
N GLU A 3 -6.84 -14.99 -13.81
CA GLU A 3 -6.93 -16.26 -13.09
C GLU A 3 -7.40 -16.00 -11.66
N PRO A 4 -8.37 -16.77 -11.14
CA PRO A 4 -8.77 -16.69 -9.74
C PRO A 4 -7.58 -16.86 -8.81
N LEU A 5 -7.58 -16.16 -7.68
CA LEU A 5 -6.55 -16.36 -6.67
C LEU A 5 -6.72 -17.73 -5.99
N GLU A 6 -5.61 -18.38 -5.65
CA GLU A 6 -5.65 -19.55 -4.79
C GLU A 6 -6.07 -19.16 -3.37
N HIS A 7 -6.98 -19.92 -2.76
CA HIS A 7 -7.48 -19.69 -1.41
C HIS A 7 -7.54 -21.01 -0.61
N PRO A 8 -6.95 -21.06 0.62
CA PRO A 8 -6.09 -20.05 1.21
C PRO A 8 -4.73 -19.98 0.49
N ALA A 9 -4.05 -18.83 0.52
CA ALA A 9 -2.73 -18.73 -0.08
C ALA A 9 -1.72 -19.61 0.70
N PRO A 10 -0.91 -20.43 0.02
CA PRO A 10 -0.01 -21.38 0.69
C PRO A 10 1.17 -20.71 1.39
N THR A 11 1.55 -19.50 0.98
CA THR A 11 2.62 -18.71 1.59
C THR A 11 2.03 -17.58 2.43
N PHE A 12 2.58 -17.34 3.61
CA PHE A 12 2.17 -16.22 4.46
C PHE A 12 2.71 -14.90 3.94
N ILE A 13 4.02 -14.82 3.70
CA ILE A 13 4.70 -13.59 3.25
C ILE A 13 5.66 -13.89 2.12
N PHE A 14 5.61 -13.06 1.08
CA PHE A 14 6.68 -12.94 0.09
C PHE A 14 7.30 -11.54 0.12
N SER A 15 8.62 -11.46 0.10
CA SER A 15 9.30 -10.20 -0.16
C SER A 15 10.65 -10.37 -0.82
N MET A 16 10.94 -9.50 -1.78
CA MET A 16 12.19 -9.44 -2.52
C MET A 16 12.72 -8.00 -2.61
N MET A 17 13.63 -7.59 -1.73
CA MET A 17 14.06 -6.19 -1.59
C MET A 17 15.57 -6.03 -1.50
N ASP A 18 16.09 -4.90 -2.02
CA ASP A 18 17.45 -4.45 -1.77
C ASP A 18 17.51 -3.68 -0.44
N GLU A 19 18.19 -4.27 0.56
CA GLU A 19 18.33 -3.71 1.90
C GLU A 19 19.23 -2.46 1.95
N LYS A 20 20.08 -2.22 0.93
CA LYS A 20 21.09 -1.14 0.95
C LYS A 20 20.54 0.22 0.55
N LEU A 21 19.43 0.25 -0.18
CA LEU A 21 18.87 1.49 -0.72
C LEU A 21 18.05 2.29 0.28
N ASN A 22 17.52 1.65 1.34
CA ASN A 22 16.62 2.30 2.28
C ASN A 22 16.71 1.68 3.69
N PRO A 23 16.93 2.48 4.77
CA PRO A 23 16.92 1.98 6.14
C PRO A 23 15.67 1.19 6.53
N GLN A 24 14.50 1.55 5.99
CA GLN A 24 13.26 0.82 6.23
C GLN A 24 13.27 -0.56 5.58
N ARG A 25 13.84 -0.69 4.37
CA ARG A 25 14.05 -2.00 3.72
C ARG A 25 14.96 -2.88 4.57
N MET A 26 16.02 -2.30 5.13
CA MET A 26 16.90 -3.02 6.05
C MET A 26 16.16 -3.52 7.30
N SER A 27 15.33 -2.68 7.93
CA SER A 27 14.55 -3.07 9.11
C SER A 27 13.53 -4.16 8.82
N VAL A 28 12.78 -4.03 7.72
CA VAL A 28 11.83 -5.09 7.30
C VAL A 28 12.57 -6.36 6.91
N GLY A 29 13.69 -6.26 6.18
CA GLY A 29 14.53 -7.39 5.85
C GLY A 29 15.04 -8.13 7.08
N ALA A 30 15.50 -7.40 8.11
CA ALA A 30 15.90 -7.97 9.39
C ALA A 30 14.74 -8.70 10.10
N ALA A 31 13.54 -8.10 10.16
CA ALA A 31 12.37 -8.74 10.73
C ALA A 31 11.97 -10.02 9.96
N LEU A 32 11.98 -9.97 8.62
CA LEU A 32 11.66 -11.13 7.78
C LEU A 32 12.71 -12.23 7.89
N ARG A 33 14.00 -11.90 8.08
CA ARG A 33 15.04 -12.90 8.35
C ARG A 33 14.79 -13.67 9.66
N ILE A 34 14.41 -12.95 10.72
CA ILE A 34 14.04 -13.57 12.01
C ILE A 34 12.85 -14.54 11.82
N LEU A 35 11.84 -14.12 11.09
CA LEU A 35 10.65 -14.93 10.86
C LEU A 35 10.91 -16.12 9.93
N ASN A 36 11.66 -15.91 8.85
CA ASN A 36 12.03 -16.96 7.89
C ASN A 36 12.91 -18.05 8.54
N ALA A 37 13.70 -17.71 9.56
CA ALA A 37 14.50 -18.67 10.32
C ALA A 37 13.64 -19.57 11.24
N SER A 38 12.43 -19.13 11.61
CA SER A 38 11.56 -19.83 12.57
C SER A 38 10.29 -20.41 11.94
N ARG A 39 10.00 -20.07 10.67
CA ARG A 39 8.75 -20.43 10.00
C ARG A 39 8.95 -20.79 8.53
N ASN A 40 8.41 -21.94 8.13
CA ASN A 40 8.52 -22.44 6.75
C ASN A 40 7.53 -21.81 5.76
N ASP A 41 6.53 -21.08 6.27
CA ASP A 41 5.49 -20.42 5.48
C ASP A 41 5.85 -18.99 5.09
N ILE A 42 7.08 -18.55 5.35
CA ILE A 42 7.61 -17.24 4.97
C ILE A 42 8.65 -17.43 3.88
N ARG A 43 8.62 -16.57 2.87
CA ARG A 43 9.53 -16.60 1.72
C ARG A 43 10.19 -15.23 1.58
N TYR A 44 11.41 -15.12 2.07
CA TYR A 44 12.19 -13.89 2.01
C TYR A 44 13.43 -14.07 1.12
N PHE A 45 13.56 -13.20 0.11
CA PHE A 45 14.66 -13.23 -0.86
C PHE A 45 15.41 -11.88 -0.84
N PRO A 46 16.50 -11.75 -0.09
CA PRO A 46 17.28 -10.51 -0.10
C PRO A 46 17.91 -10.29 -1.48
N ILE A 47 17.87 -9.05 -1.96
CA ILE A 47 18.61 -8.62 -3.15
C ILE A 47 19.94 -8.01 -2.67
N GLY A 48 21.07 -8.61 -3.04
CA GLY A 48 22.40 -8.14 -2.64
C GLY A 48 22.90 -6.93 -3.44
N ASP A 49 22.36 -6.73 -4.64
CA ASP A 49 22.66 -5.64 -5.56
C ASP A 49 21.40 -5.31 -6.38
N HIS A 50 20.97 -4.04 -6.41
CA HIS A 50 19.85 -3.51 -7.20
C HIS A 50 19.80 -3.95 -8.68
N ARG A 51 20.91 -4.45 -9.23
CA ARG A 51 21.02 -4.94 -10.62
C ARG A 51 20.82 -6.44 -10.78
N SER A 52 20.88 -7.22 -9.70
CA SER A 52 20.72 -8.68 -9.73
C SER A 52 19.46 -9.07 -8.97
N LEU A 53 18.37 -9.33 -9.68
CA LEU A 53 17.21 -9.96 -9.05
C LEU A 53 17.59 -11.37 -8.59
N SER A 54 17.23 -11.72 -7.36
CA SER A 54 17.41 -13.07 -6.83
C SER A 54 16.48 -14.09 -7.49
N LEU A 55 15.41 -13.62 -8.14
CA LEU A 55 14.44 -14.43 -8.86
C LEU A 55 14.07 -13.78 -10.22
N PRO A 56 13.78 -14.59 -11.25
CA PRO A 56 13.18 -14.07 -12.48
C PRO A 56 11.82 -13.39 -12.20
N PRO A 57 11.45 -12.31 -12.93
CA PRO A 57 10.22 -11.57 -12.67
C PRO A 57 8.93 -12.42 -12.64
N LEU A 58 8.79 -13.38 -13.56
CA LEU A 58 7.64 -14.29 -13.61
C LEU A 58 7.56 -15.20 -12.37
N VAL A 59 8.71 -15.66 -11.88
CA VAL A 59 8.78 -16.48 -10.66
C VAL A 59 8.40 -15.63 -9.45
N ALA A 60 8.97 -14.42 -9.34
CA ALA A 60 8.62 -13.49 -8.26
C ALA A 60 7.12 -13.16 -8.24
N PHE A 61 6.51 -12.91 -9.41
CA PHE A 61 5.07 -12.66 -9.52
C PHE A 61 4.23 -13.88 -9.12
N SER A 62 4.58 -15.08 -9.56
CA SER A 62 3.90 -16.31 -9.15
C SER A 62 3.98 -16.53 -7.63
N MET A 63 5.13 -16.26 -7.01
CA MET A 63 5.27 -16.33 -5.56
C MET A 63 4.43 -15.28 -4.84
N MET A 64 4.28 -14.07 -5.39
CA MET A 64 3.35 -13.06 -4.86
C MET A 64 1.90 -13.55 -4.94
N GLN A 65 1.49 -14.16 -6.06
CA GLN A 65 0.14 -14.73 -6.20
C GLN A 65 -0.16 -15.80 -5.16
N GLN A 66 0.86 -16.57 -4.76
CA GLN A 66 0.75 -17.60 -3.74
C GLN A 66 0.87 -17.08 -2.29
N SER A 67 1.02 -15.76 -2.09
CA SER A 67 1.30 -15.16 -0.77
C SER A 67 0.13 -14.35 -0.22
N LEU A 68 -0.15 -14.49 1.08
CA LEU A 68 -1.18 -13.68 1.75
C LEU A 68 -0.76 -12.21 1.87
N LEU A 69 0.49 -11.94 2.20
CA LEU A 69 0.96 -10.60 2.59
C LEU A 69 2.26 -10.22 1.90
N CYS A 70 2.35 -8.98 1.40
CA CYS A 70 3.53 -8.45 0.72
C CYS A 70 3.90 -7.08 1.31
N PRO A 71 5.07 -6.97 1.98
CA PRO A 71 5.57 -5.71 2.53
C PRO A 71 5.84 -4.67 1.45
N ILE A 72 5.20 -3.51 1.59
CA ILE A 72 5.45 -2.31 0.79
C ILE A 72 6.08 -1.28 1.73
N VAL A 73 7.39 -1.14 1.61
CA VAL A 73 8.17 -0.22 2.44
C VAL A 73 8.31 1.12 1.75
N GLN A 74 8.51 2.18 2.53
CA GLN A 74 8.68 3.50 1.95
C GLN A 74 9.88 3.53 1.01
N GLY A 75 9.85 4.45 0.05
CA GLY A 75 10.77 4.41 -1.07
C GLY A 75 10.35 3.42 -2.16
N ASP A 76 9.33 2.57 -1.90
CA ASP A 76 8.42 2.00 -2.90
C ASP A 76 7.23 2.97 -3.06
N LEU A 77 7.39 4.06 -3.82
CA LEU A 77 6.32 5.07 -3.98
C LEU A 77 5.05 4.45 -4.61
N PRO A 78 3.86 5.08 -4.50
CA PRO A 78 2.64 4.56 -5.14
C PRO A 78 2.75 4.37 -6.65
N PHE A 79 3.68 5.09 -7.30
CA PHE A 79 4.04 4.96 -8.71
C PHE A 79 5.21 4.00 -8.98
N GLN A 80 5.77 3.39 -7.94
CA GLN A 80 6.72 2.30 -8.11
C GLN A 80 5.99 0.99 -8.31
N HIS A 81 6.64 0.14 -9.11
CA HIS A 81 6.10 -1.09 -9.65
C HIS A 81 5.59 -2.04 -8.55
N ARG A 82 6.16 -2.00 -7.34
CA ARG A 82 5.92 -3.00 -6.30
C ARG A 82 4.53 -2.98 -5.69
N LEU A 83 3.96 -1.80 -5.46
CA LEU A 83 2.59 -1.69 -4.97
C LEU A 83 1.63 -2.28 -6.03
N PHE A 84 1.82 -1.89 -7.30
CA PHE A 84 1.02 -2.41 -8.40
C PHE A 84 1.20 -3.91 -8.61
N ASP A 85 2.42 -4.44 -8.55
CA ASP A 85 2.72 -5.88 -8.62
C ASP A 85 1.97 -6.63 -7.55
N THR A 86 2.01 -6.12 -6.33
CA THR A 86 1.35 -6.72 -5.17
C THR A 86 -0.17 -6.77 -5.37
N LEU A 87 -0.76 -5.66 -5.84
CA LEU A 87 -2.20 -5.57 -6.14
C LEU A 87 -2.59 -6.52 -7.28
N ALA A 88 -1.84 -6.49 -8.38
CA ALA A 88 -2.07 -7.34 -9.56
C ALA A 88 -1.88 -8.83 -9.24
N ALA A 89 -0.94 -9.16 -8.36
CA ALA A 89 -0.75 -10.52 -7.86
C ALA A 89 -1.84 -10.94 -6.85
N GLY A 90 -2.60 -10.00 -6.29
CA GLY A 90 -3.59 -10.31 -5.24
C GLY A 90 -2.95 -10.63 -3.89
N CYS A 91 -1.75 -10.13 -3.63
CA CYS A 91 -1.08 -10.24 -2.34
C CYS A 91 -1.47 -9.01 -1.49
N VAL A 92 -1.86 -9.20 -0.22
CA VAL A 92 -2.33 -8.06 0.61
C VAL A 92 -1.14 -7.13 0.89
N PRO A 93 -1.20 -5.83 0.55
CA PRO A 93 -0.12 -4.90 0.88
C PRO A 93 -0.01 -4.69 2.40
N LEU A 94 1.19 -4.85 2.92
CA LEU A 94 1.57 -4.44 4.28
C LEU A 94 2.28 -3.08 4.18
N LEU A 95 1.58 -2.03 4.60
CA LEU A 95 2.04 -0.64 4.57
C LEU A 95 2.57 -0.20 5.94
N PHE A 96 3.51 0.74 5.93
CA PHE A 96 4.03 1.39 7.14
C PHE A 96 3.70 2.87 7.10
N ALA A 97 2.92 3.35 8.07
CA ALA A 97 2.48 4.74 8.13
C ALA A 97 2.63 5.29 9.55
N SER A 98 2.84 6.61 9.67
CA SER A 98 2.76 7.30 10.95
C SER A 98 1.37 7.91 11.11
N LYS A 99 0.85 7.94 12.33
CA LYS A 99 -0.30 8.79 12.63
C LYS A 99 0.09 10.26 12.46
N LEU A 100 -0.64 10.99 11.64
CA LEU A 100 -0.61 12.44 11.63
C LEU A 100 -1.89 12.98 12.25
N ILE A 101 -1.74 14.02 13.06
CA ILE A 101 -2.83 14.91 13.40
C ILE A 101 -2.76 16.02 12.37
N VAL A 102 -3.63 15.97 11.36
CA VAL A 102 -3.75 17.05 10.39
C VAL A 102 -4.68 18.09 11.01
N GLU A 103 -4.11 19.22 11.41
CA GLU A 103 -4.90 20.40 11.77
C GLU A 103 -5.39 21.04 10.48
N GLU A 104 -6.70 21.01 10.22
CA GLU A 104 -7.25 21.72 9.07
C GLU A 104 -7.00 23.22 9.24
N ASP A 105 -6.29 23.79 8.27
CA ASP A 105 -5.90 25.20 8.25
C ASP A 105 -7.14 26.08 8.48
N ALA A 106 -7.10 26.90 9.53
CA ALA A 106 -8.23 27.69 10.02
C ALA A 106 -8.76 28.74 9.02
N LYS A 107 -8.27 28.79 7.78
CA LYS A 107 -8.80 29.62 6.68
C LYS A 107 -9.93 28.93 5.90
N SER A 108 -10.16 27.61 6.06
CA SER A 108 -11.35 26.89 5.55
C SER A 108 -12.59 27.09 6.45
N ARG A 109 -12.81 28.33 6.91
CA ARG A 109 -13.50 28.67 8.16
C ARG A 109 -15.05 28.71 8.09
N HIS A 110 -15.69 27.87 7.27
CA HIS A 110 -17.15 27.90 7.10
C HIS A 110 -17.91 26.61 7.40
N MET A 111 -17.26 25.54 7.85
CA MET A 111 -17.95 24.44 8.53
C MET A 111 -17.07 23.97 9.70
N GLY A 112 -17.68 23.74 10.87
CA GLY A 112 -16.98 23.46 12.13
C GLY A 112 -15.85 22.43 11.98
N GLY A 113 -14.62 22.88 12.22
CA GLY A 113 -13.40 22.08 12.02
C GLY A 113 -13.28 20.96 13.05
N ALA A 114 -13.64 19.75 12.64
CA ALA A 114 -13.24 18.53 13.34
C ALA A 114 -11.85 18.16 12.84
N SER A 115 -10.87 18.05 13.75
CA SER A 115 -9.57 17.46 13.42
C SER A 115 -9.80 16.04 12.91
N LYS A 116 -9.54 15.80 11.62
CA LYS A 116 -9.53 14.43 11.09
C LYS A 116 -8.15 13.83 11.34
N GLU A 117 -8.09 12.91 12.29
CA GLU A 117 -6.93 12.03 12.41
C GLU A 117 -6.81 11.19 11.13
N CYS A 118 -5.67 11.27 10.46
CA CYS A 118 -5.37 10.38 9.35
C CYS A 118 -3.90 9.96 9.37
N GLU A 119 -3.63 8.77 8.85
CA GLU A 119 -2.26 8.28 8.73
C GLU A 119 -1.61 8.92 7.50
N ALA A 120 -0.32 9.25 7.57
CA ALA A 120 0.44 9.69 6.41
C ALA A 120 1.78 8.95 6.29
N TRP A 121 2.34 9.00 5.10
CA TRP A 121 3.70 8.57 4.85
C TRP A 121 4.65 9.57 5.52
N SER A 122 5.55 9.11 6.39
CA SER A 122 6.57 9.96 7.00
C SER A 122 7.80 10.02 6.10
N TRP A 123 7.75 10.76 4.98
CA TRP A 123 8.79 10.77 3.94
C TRP A 123 10.17 11.14 4.47
N GLU A 124 10.25 12.10 5.38
CA GLU A 124 11.53 12.69 5.76
C GLU A 124 11.53 13.34 7.14
N GLN A 125 10.44 13.25 7.89
CA GLN A 125 10.42 13.91 9.19
C GLN A 125 10.94 12.95 10.25
N PRO A 126 12.06 13.28 10.93
CA PRO A 126 12.34 12.64 12.21
C PRO A 126 11.07 12.77 13.04
N ALA A 127 10.73 11.74 13.81
CA ALA A 127 9.52 11.68 14.66
C ALA A 127 9.33 12.89 15.61
N SER A 128 10.29 13.82 15.65
CA SER A 128 10.25 15.09 16.36
C SER A 128 9.49 16.23 15.66
N LYS A 129 9.02 16.07 14.42
CA LYS A 129 8.14 17.08 13.78
C LYS A 129 6.89 16.43 13.17
N PRO A 130 5.67 16.79 13.61
CA PRO A 130 4.46 16.43 12.89
C PRO A 130 4.48 17.15 11.54
N ALA A 131 4.23 16.40 10.46
CA ALA A 131 4.10 17.00 9.14
C ALA A 131 2.89 17.94 9.18
N LYS A 132 3.14 19.25 9.15
CA LYS A 132 2.09 20.27 9.19
C LYS A 132 1.16 20.21 7.97
N ASP A 133 1.65 19.68 6.84
CA ASP A 133 0.95 19.68 5.55
C ASP A 133 0.92 18.29 4.87
N GLY A 134 0.80 17.22 5.66
CA GLY A 134 0.78 15.85 5.11
C GLY A 134 -0.56 15.47 4.47
N PHE A 135 -0.54 14.94 3.24
CA PHE A 135 -1.70 14.23 2.69
C PHE A 135 -1.90 12.90 3.42
N CYS A 136 -3.15 12.56 3.73
CA CYS A 136 -3.50 11.23 4.22
C CYS A 136 -3.00 10.16 3.24
N VAL A 137 -2.40 9.07 3.72
CA VAL A 137 -1.88 7.95 2.92
C VAL A 137 -2.88 7.54 1.85
N GLU A 138 -4.15 7.43 2.23
CA GLU A 138 -5.24 7.05 1.36
C GLU A 138 -5.35 7.92 0.11
N HIS A 139 -5.18 9.24 0.25
CA HIS A 139 -5.29 10.18 -0.87
C HIS A 139 -4.08 10.10 -1.82
N THR A 140 -3.00 9.46 -1.39
CA THR A 140 -1.80 9.24 -2.21
C THR A 140 -1.86 7.92 -3.00
N LEU A 141 -2.83 7.06 -2.68
CA LEU A 141 -2.99 5.76 -3.32
C LEU A 141 -3.86 5.89 -4.59
N PRO A 142 -3.60 5.07 -5.62
CA PRO A 142 -4.37 5.14 -6.85
C PRO A 142 -5.84 4.82 -6.60
N PHE A 143 -6.71 5.53 -7.31
CA PHE A 143 -8.16 5.30 -7.27
C PHE A 143 -8.77 5.36 -5.86
N HIS A 144 -8.25 6.23 -4.99
CA HIS A 144 -8.63 6.30 -3.57
C HIS A 144 -10.14 6.52 -3.34
N ARG A 145 -10.87 7.05 -4.33
CA ARG A 145 -12.32 7.25 -4.24
C ARG A 145 -13.11 5.96 -4.48
N THR A 146 -12.57 5.06 -5.30
CA THR A 146 -13.28 3.84 -5.73
C THR A 146 -12.71 2.57 -5.10
N VAL A 147 -11.49 2.63 -4.58
CA VAL A 147 -10.82 1.52 -3.91
C VAL A 147 -10.88 1.67 -2.39
N PRO A 148 -11.47 0.71 -1.66
CA PRO A 148 -11.54 0.75 -0.20
C PRO A 148 -10.19 0.31 0.42
N TRP A 149 -9.18 1.19 0.38
CA TRP A 149 -7.80 0.86 0.77
C TRP A 149 -7.65 0.26 2.16
N ARG A 150 -8.43 0.71 3.14
CA ARG A 150 -8.43 0.13 4.51
C ARG A 150 -8.82 -1.34 4.54
N GLU A 151 -9.67 -1.74 3.61
CA GLU A 151 -10.22 -3.08 3.54
C GLU A 151 -9.31 -4.06 2.79
N ILE A 152 -8.40 -3.56 1.96
CA ILE A 152 -7.51 -4.38 1.14
C ILE A 152 -6.04 -4.30 1.57
N THR A 153 -5.71 -3.55 2.63
CA THR A 153 -4.34 -3.41 3.16
C THR A 153 -4.25 -3.75 4.65
N VAL A 154 -3.04 -4.05 5.09
CA VAL A 154 -2.63 -4.02 6.50
C VAL A 154 -1.73 -2.81 6.69
N ARG A 155 -1.94 -2.10 7.79
CA ARG A 155 -1.15 -0.91 8.13
C ARG A 155 -0.53 -1.11 9.50
N LEU A 156 0.77 -0.87 9.58
CA LEU A 156 1.53 -0.90 10.81
C LEU A 156 2.14 0.48 11.08
N ASP A 157 2.32 0.78 12.37
CA ASP A 157 3.00 1.99 12.80
C ASP A 157 4.46 1.97 12.30
N SER A 158 4.89 3.04 11.63
CA SER A 158 6.24 3.12 11.09
C SER A 158 7.33 3.19 12.19
N GLY A 159 6.97 3.49 13.44
CA GLY A 159 7.87 3.40 14.60
C GLY A 159 8.39 1.97 14.83
N LEU A 160 7.62 0.94 14.45
CA LEU A 160 8.06 -0.46 14.51
C LEU A 160 9.28 -0.74 13.63
N LEU A 161 9.55 0.07 12.61
CA LEU A 161 10.74 -0.07 11.76
C LEU A 161 12.04 0.21 12.53
N ARG A 162 11.98 0.78 13.74
CA ARG A 162 13.16 0.98 14.60
C ARG A 162 13.53 -0.27 15.39
N GLU A 163 12.60 -1.21 15.53
CA GLU A 163 12.73 -2.38 16.40
C GLU A 163 12.38 -3.67 15.61
N PRO A 164 13.31 -4.23 14.83
CA PRO A 164 13.03 -5.37 13.96
C PRO A 164 12.46 -6.61 14.68
N ILE A 165 12.82 -6.82 15.95
CA ILE A 165 12.28 -7.91 16.78
C ILE A 165 10.80 -7.66 17.10
N ALA A 166 10.45 -6.44 17.52
CA ALA A 166 9.07 -6.06 17.78
C ALA A 166 8.24 -6.13 16.50
N LEU A 167 8.79 -5.66 15.37
CA LEU A 167 8.15 -5.77 14.07
C LEU A 167 7.90 -7.23 13.67
N ALA A 168 8.88 -8.12 13.84
CA ALA A 168 8.71 -9.55 13.58
C ALA A 168 7.58 -10.14 14.43
N ALA A 169 7.52 -9.81 15.72
CA ALA A 169 6.47 -10.28 16.62
C ALA A 169 5.07 -9.80 16.18
N VAL A 170 4.94 -8.54 15.78
CA VAL A 170 3.68 -7.96 15.26
C VAL A 170 3.26 -8.64 13.96
N ILE A 171 4.19 -8.85 13.02
CA ILE A 171 3.89 -9.55 11.77
C ILE A 171 3.44 -11.00 12.04
N ALA A 172 4.10 -11.69 12.97
CA ALA A 172 3.76 -13.06 13.33
C ALA A 172 2.39 -13.20 13.99
N SER A 173 1.88 -12.15 14.63
CA SER A 173 0.59 -12.14 15.33
C SER A 173 -0.59 -11.69 14.47
N LEU A 174 -0.37 -11.29 13.22
CA LEU A 174 -1.46 -10.90 12.30
C LEU A 174 -2.44 -12.07 12.09
N ASP A 175 -3.75 -11.77 12.22
CA ASP A 175 -4.81 -12.75 12.02
C ASP A 175 -4.90 -13.18 10.54
N ARG A 176 -4.66 -14.47 10.30
CA ARG A 176 -4.73 -15.08 8.97
C ARG A 176 -6.13 -15.06 8.39
N ALA A 177 -7.16 -15.22 9.22
CA ALA A 177 -8.54 -15.18 8.75
C ALA A 177 -8.88 -13.77 8.25
N GLU A 178 -8.42 -12.73 8.96
CA GLU A 178 -8.55 -11.35 8.49
C GLU A 178 -7.77 -11.11 7.19
N LEU A 179 -6.52 -11.58 7.09
CA LEU A 179 -5.75 -11.46 5.85
C LEU A 179 -6.42 -12.16 4.66
N ALA A 180 -6.99 -13.35 4.87
CA ALA A 180 -7.74 -14.06 3.83
C ALA A 180 -8.99 -13.25 3.40
N ARG A 181 -9.72 -12.65 4.35
CA ARG A 181 -10.85 -11.75 4.04
C ARG A 181 -10.40 -10.53 3.24
N LYS A 182 -9.29 -9.90 3.62
CA LYS A 182 -8.72 -8.76 2.89
C LYS A 182 -8.30 -9.15 1.47
N ARG A 183 -7.70 -10.34 1.29
CA ARG A 183 -7.33 -10.89 -0.02
C ARG A 183 -8.55 -11.13 -0.93
N LEU A 184 -9.65 -11.65 -0.38
CA LEU A 184 -10.91 -11.77 -1.13
C LEU A 184 -11.46 -10.41 -1.57
N ARG A 185 -11.40 -9.39 -0.71
CA ARG A 185 -11.79 -8.03 -1.08
C ARG A 185 -10.86 -7.43 -2.14
N LEU A 186 -9.56 -7.69 -2.03
CA LEU A 186 -8.57 -7.28 -3.02
C LEU A 186 -8.88 -7.92 -4.38
N GLU A 187 -9.22 -9.21 -4.42
CA GLU A 187 -9.60 -9.91 -5.66
C GLU A 187 -10.77 -9.22 -6.38
N ALA A 188 -11.77 -8.76 -5.63
CA ALA A 188 -12.94 -8.08 -6.16
C ALA A 188 -12.60 -6.73 -6.82
N VAL A 189 -11.55 -6.03 -6.36
CA VAL A 189 -11.13 -4.73 -6.92
C VAL A 189 -9.88 -4.83 -7.80
N ARG A 190 -9.25 -6.01 -7.87
CA ARG A 190 -7.96 -6.22 -8.56
C ARG A 190 -7.94 -5.76 -10.01
N ARG A 191 -9.05 -5.94 -10.73
CA ARG A 191 -9.19 -5.53 -12.13
C ARG A 191 -9.00 -4.02 -12.33
N ARG A 192 -9.29 -3.19 -11.32
CA ARG A 192 -9.07 -1.75 -11.38
C ARG A 192 -7.59 -1.36 -11.46
N PHE A 193 -6.66 -2.29 -11.23
CA PHE A 193 -5.22 -2.07 -11.33
C PHE A 193 -4.58 -2.72 -12.55
N MET A 194 -5.38 -3.31 -13.45
CA MET A 194 -4.89 -4.02 -14.63
C MET A 194 -5.63 -3.53 -15.86
N TYR A 195 -4.98 -3.51 -17.02
CA TYR A 195 -5.63 -3.19 -18.29
C TYR A 195 -6.39 -4.40 -18.82
N ASP A 196 -7.66 -4.21 -19.17
CA ASP A 196 -8.49 -5.22 -19.82
C ASP A 196 -8.65 -4.87 -21.30
N TRP A 197 -7.72 -5.37 -22.13
CA TRP A 197 -7.73 -5.12 -23.56
C TRP A 197 -8.98 -5.62 -24.29
N SER A 198 -9.77 -6.50 -23.65
CA SER A 198 -11.04 -6.99 -24.23
C SER A 198 -12.18 -5.98 -24.09
N GLY A 199 -12.07 -5.03 -23.15
CA GLY A 199 -13.15 -4.08 -22.84
C GLY A 199 -14.38 -4.71 -22.18
N GLU A 200 -14.29 -5.96 -21.69
CA GLU A 200 -15.41 -6.66 -21.07
C GLU A 200 -15.75 -6.14 -19.67
N SER A 201 -14.81 -5.46 -19.01
CA SER A 201 -15.00 -4.97 -17.65
C SER A 201 -14.29 -3.65 -17.40
N ALA A 202 -14.79 -2.89 -16.41
CA ALA A 202 -14.09 -1.71 -15.91
C ALA A 202 -12.71 -2.11 -15.35
N ASP A 203 -11.69 -1.42 -15.83
CA ASP A 203 -10.28 -1.77 -15.67
C ASP A 203 -9.47 -0.58 -15.15
N ALA A 204 -8.14 -0.64 -15.24
CA ALA A 204 -7.27 0.47 -14.88
C ALA A 204 -7.53 1.75 -15.69
N PHE A 205 -7.74 1.63 -17.00
CA PHE A 205 -8.05 2.78 -17.85
C PHE A 205 -9.37 3.43 -17.45
N SER A 206 -10.41 2.62 -17.27
CA SER A 206 -11.73 3.06 -16.82
C SER A 206 -11.66 3.78 -15.47
N SER A 207 -10.91 3.22 -14.52
CA SER A 207 -10.72 3.81 -13.19
C SER A 207 -9.96 5.14 -13.25
N THR A 208 -9.00 5.29 -14.17
CA THR A 208 -8.32 6.57 -14.42
C THR A 208 -9.29 7.63 -14.96
N LEU A 209 -10.15 7.26 -15.92
CA LEU A 209 -11.15 8.19 -16.46
C LEU A 209 -12.16 8.62 -15.39
N GLU A 210 -12.63 7.68 -14.55
CA GLU A 210 -13.52 7.98 -13.41
C GLU A 210 -12.92 9.04 -12.47
N GLU A 211 -11.66 8.89 -12.09
CA GLU A 211 -10.96 9.86 -11.23
C GLU A 211 -10.81 11.24 -11.92
N ILE A 212 -10.42 11.27 -13.20
CA ILE A 212 -10.29 12.52 -13.96
C ILE A 212 -11.65 13.25 -14.04
N CYS A 213 -12.72 12.54 -14.41
CA CYS A 213 -14.06 13.12 -14.45
C CYS A 213 -14.51 13.65 -13.09
N ALA A 214 -14.24 12.91 -12.01
CA ALA A 214 -14.60 13.32 -10.67
C ALA A 214 -13.78 14.53 -10.16
N LEU A 215 -12.57 14.74 -10.66
CA LEU A 215 -11.78 15.94 -10.42
C LEU A 215 -12.32 17.16 -11.18
N LEU A 216 -12.69 16.97 -12.45
CA LEU A 216 -13.25 18.04 -13.29
C LEU A 216 -14.60 18.53 -12.75
N GLN A 217 -15.50 17.62 -12.36
CA GLN A 217 -16.81 17.98 -11.78
C GLN A 217 -16.67 18.69 -10.43
N GLY A 218 -15.71 18.26 -9.59
CA GLY A 218 -15.41 18.93 -8.32
C GLY A 218 -14.85 20.35 -8.50
N ALA A 219 -14.15 20.61 -9.61
CA ALA A 219 -13.64 21.94 -9.94
C ALA A 219 -14.76 22.91 -10.37
N GLU A 220 -15.76 22.42 -11.11
CA GLU A 220 -16.90 23.23 -11.57
C GLU A 220 -17.83 23.67 -10.43
N GLY A 221 -18.03 22.81 -9.43
CA GLY A 221 -18.85 23.12 -8.25
C GLY A 221 -18.31 24.28 -7.38
N ASN A 222 -16.99 24.53 -7.43
CA ASN A 222 -16.32 25.58 -6.64
C ASN A 222 -16.19 26.93 -7.37
N GLN A 223 -16.59 27.06 -8.65
CA GLN A 223 -16.43 28.30 -9.42
C GLN A 223 -17.65 29.23 -9.42
N THR A 224 -18.77 28.87 -8.78
CA THR A 224 -19.97 29.71 -8.74
C THR A 224 -19.91 30.90 -7.76
N GLY A 225 -18.78 31.10 -7.05
CA GLY A 225 -18.61 32.15 -6.04
C GLY A 225 -17.72 33.35 -6.41
N GLN A 226 -16.96 33.32 -7.51
CA GLN A 226 -16.13 34.45 -7.94
C GLN A 226 -16.68 35.04 -9.24
N ARG A 227 -17.63 35.98 -9.11
CA ARG A 227 -17.84 36.98 -10.16
C ARG A 227 -16.60 37.87 -10.20
N PHE A 228 -15.81 37.72 -11.26
CA PHE A 228 -14.80 38.72 -11.61
C PHE A 228 -15.50 40.07 -11.88
N PRO A 229 -14.93 41.20 -11.42
CA PRO A 229 -15.44 42.53 -11.72
C PRO A 229 -15.33 42.88 -13.21
#